data_AF-A0A353LJJ6-F1
#
_entry.id   AF-A0A353LJJ6-F1
#
_cell.length_a   1.000
_cell.length_b   1.000
_cell.length_c   1.000
_cell.angle_alpha   90.00
_cell.angle_beta   90.00
_cell.angle_gamma   90.00
#
_symmetry.space_group_name_H-M   'P 1'
#
loop_
_entity.id
_entity.type
_entity.pdbx_description
1 polymer ?
#
loop_
_entity_poly.entity_id
_entity_poly.type
_entity_poly.pdbx_seq_one_letter_code
_entity_poly.pdbx_strand_id
1 'polypeptide(L)'
;MKYNRLLFLFAVMGWFGSVTVSAQQSEITLDLQRTVALANDSSLSAFRAKNMYMASRWEYLTFKAARLPSLTLYATPLRYNRDFTRRYDSEQNIDVYRRQQSLYSYGNLAAQ
;
A
#
# COMPACT_ATOMS: atom_id res chain seq x y z
N MET A 1 -42.80 37.89 -7.89
CA MET A 1 -41.84 37.01 -7.17
C MET A 1 -40.50 36.74 -7.91
N LYS A 2 -40.22 37.29 -9.11
CA LYS A 2 -38.95 37.03 -9.84
C LYS A 2 -37.73 37.80 -9.29
N TYR A 3 -37.90 39.04 -8.84
CA TYR A 3 -36.80 39.88 -8.34
C TYR A 3 -36.30 39.50 -6.93
N ASN A 4 -37.14 38.85 -6.11
CA ASN A 4 -36.71 38.38 -4.77
C ASN A 4 -35.61 37.31 -4.84
N ARG A 5 -35.61 36.46 -5.87
CA ARG A 5 -34.55 35.45 -6.06
C ARG A 5 -33.21 36.07 -6.50
N LEU A 6 -33.28 37.14 -7.29
CA LEU A 6 -32.12 37.93 -7.72
C LEU A 6 -31.51 38.74 -6.57
N LEU A 7 -32.35 39.33 -5.70
CA LEU A 7 -31.89 40.00 -4.48
C LEU A 7 -31.25 39.03 -3.48
N PHE A 8 -31.79 37.81 -3.36
CA PHE A 8 -31.19 36.77 -2.51
C PHE A 8 -29.82 36.30 -3.03
N LEU A 9 -29.67 36.17 -4.35
CA LEU A 9 -28.39 35.83 -4.98
C LEU A 9 -27.33 36.92 -4.76
N PHE A 10 -27.69 38.20 -4.85
CA PHE A 10 -26.78 39.31 -4.57
C PHE A 10 -26.38 39.38 -3.09
N ALA A 11 -27.31 39.09 -2.17
CA ALA A 11 -27.02 39.03 -0.74
C ALA A 11 -26.05 37.88 -0.38
N VAL A 12 -26.20 36.70 -1.02
CA VAL A 12 -25.29 35.56 -0.83
C VAL A 12 -23.91 35.86 -1.42
N MET A 13 -23.82 36.48 -2.60
CA MET A 13 -22.53 36.86 -3.21
C MET A 13 -21.77 37.92 -2.39
N GLY A 14 -22.47 38.90 -1.82
CA GLY A 14 -21.89 39.88 -0.90
C GLY A 14 -21.36 39.25 0.38
N TRP A 15 -22.00 38.18 0.87
CA TRP A 15 -21.57 37.47 2.07
C TRP A 15 -20.30 36.63 1.84
N PHE A 16 -20.13 36.08 0.62
CA PHE A 16 -18.90 35.39 0.21
C PHE A 16 -17.74 36.34 -0.15
N GLY A 17 -18.03 37.61 -0.48
CA GLY A 17 -17.03 38.60 -0.89
C GLY A 17 -16.16 39.17 0.23
N SER A 18 -16.47 38.90 1.51
CA SER A 18 -15.71 39.43 2.66
C SER A 18 -14.61 38.51 3.17
N VAL A 19 -14.33 37.38 2.50
CA VAL A 19 -13.13 36.58 2.80
C VAL A 19 -11.93 37.32 2.21
N THR A 20 -11.35 38.22 3.00
CA THR A 20 -10.03 38.77 2.72
C THR A 20 -9.03 37.62 2.74
N VAL A 21 -8.65 37.12 1.57
CA VAL A 21 -7.50 36.24 1.40
C VAL A 21 -6.27 37.08 1.73
N SER A 22 -5.86 37.04 2.99
CA SER A 22 -4.55 37.54 3.39
C SER A 22 -3.50 36.57 2.85
N ALA A 23 -3.11 36.77 1.59
CA ALA A 23 -1.87 36.24 1.05
C ALA A 23 -0.71 37.06 1.65
N GLN A 24 -0.57 37.05 2.97
CA GLN A 24 0.56 37.66 3.63
C GLN A 24 1.80 36.85 3.27
N GLN A 25 2.52 37.36 2.27
CA GLN A 25 3.94 37.15 2.09
C GLN A 25 4.58 37.38 3.47
N SER A 26 4.98 36.30 4.14
CA SER A 26 5.75 36.42 5.37
C SER A 26 7.02 37.18 5.00
N GLU A 27 7.27 38.28 5.68
CA GLU A 27 8.54 39.00 5.58
C GLU A 27 9.60 38.09 6.22
N ILE A 28 10.13 37.16 5.42
CA ILE A 28 11.14 36.21 5.87
C ILE A 28 12.44 37.01 5.94
N THR A 29 12.82 37.42 7.13
CA THR A 29 14.19 37.89 7.38
C THR A 29 15.14 36.72 7.16
N LEU A 30 15.81 36.71 6.01
CA LEU A 30 16.71 35.66 5.59
C LEU A 30 18.06 35.86 6.27
N ASP A 31 18.29 35.11 7.35
CA ASP A 31 19.63 34.86 7.86
C ASP A 31 20.35 33.81 6.98
N LEU A 32 21.68 33.82 6.96
CA LEU A 32 22.49 32.89 6.18
C LEU A 32 22.14 31.45 6.53
N GLN A 33 22.02 31.13 7.82
CA GLN A 33 21.71 29.78 8.27
C GLN A 33 20.33 29.32 7.76
N ARG A 34 19.33 30.21 7.80
CA ARG A 34 17.97 29.92 7.31
C ARG A 34 17.93 29.75 5.80
N THR A 35 18.70 30.55 5.07
CA THR A 35 18.81 30.48 3.61
C THR A 35 19.47 29.17 3.18
N VAL A 36 20.54 28.74 3.87
CA VAL A 36 21.21 27.46 3.59
C VAL A 36 20.30 26.28 3.90
N ALA A 37 19.57 26.30 5.02
CA ALA A 37 18.62 25.25 5.36
C ALA A 37 17.50 25.14 4.30
N LEU A 38 16.89 26.29 3.93
CA LEU A 38 15.86 26.34 2.91
C LEU A 38 16.38 25.81 1.57
N ALA A 39 17.58 26.22 1.15
CA ALA A 39 18.21 25.74 -0.06
C ALA A 39 18.52 24.23 0.00
N ASN A 40 18.93 23.69 1.15
CA ASN A 40 19.15 22.25 1.31
C ASN A 40 17.83 21.47 1.17
N ASP A 41 16.77 21.97 1.81
CA ASP A 41 15.44 21.35 1.78
C ASP A 41 14.80 21.43 0.38
N SER A 42 14.99 22.54 -0.34
CA SER A 42 14.36 22.76 -1.65
C SER A 42 15.24 22.38 -2.84
N SER A 43 16.52 22.10 -2.66
CA SER A 43 17.43 21.82 -3.78
C SER A 43 17.23 20.40 -4.33
N LEU A 44 17.06 20.33 -5.65
CA LEU A 44 17.04 19.06 -6.37
C LEU A 44 18.34 18.27 -6.24
N SER A 45 19.50 18.96 -6.16
CA SER A 45 20.79 18.26 -6.02
C SER A 45 20.93 17.61 -4.65
N ALA A 46 20.47 18.27 -3.58
CA ALA A 46 20.44 17.72 -2.23
C ALA A 46 19.49 16.51 -2.15
N PHE A 47 18.30 16.62 -2.74
CA PHE A 47 17.36 15.50 -2.87
C PHE A 47 17.98 14.32 -3.61
N ARG A 48 18.61 14.56 -4.78
CA ARG A 48 19.27 13.50 -5.56
C ARG A 48 20.38 12.82 -4.77
N ALA A 49 21.26 13.58 -4.12
CA ALA A 49 22.35 13.03 -3.32
C ALA A 49 21.84 12.15 -2.16
N LYS A 50 20.80 12.61 -1.46
CA LYS A 50 20.16 11.84 -0.37
C LYS A 50 19.58 10.52 -0.88
N ASN A 51 18.83 10.56 -1.98
CA ASN A 51 18.24 9.34 -2.54
C ASN A 51 19.29 8.38 -3.09
N MET A 52 20.32 8.89 -3.75
CA MET A 52 21.44 8.09 -4.23
C MET A 52 22.13 7.37 -3.07
N TYR A 53 22.41 8.08 -1.97
CA TYR A 53 22.96 7.47 -0.76
C TYR A 53 22.04 6.36 -0.19
N MET A 54 20.74 6.63 -0.10
CA MET A 54 19.77 5.63 0.38
C MET A 54 19.74 4.40 -0.52
N ALA A 55 19.72 4.58 -1.84
CA ALA A 55 19.75 3.48 -2.80
C ALA A 55 21.01 2.62 -2.62
N SER A 56 22.20 3.23 -2.61
CA SER A 56 23.45 2.50 -2.40
C SER A 56 23.51 1.79 -1.04
N ARG A 57 22.93 2.38 0.00
CA ARG A 57 22.81 1.73 1.31
C ARG A 57 21.92 0.49 1.24
N TRP A 58 20.77 0.56 0.57
CA TRP A 58 19.89 -0.59 0.39
C TRP A 58 20.51 -1.68 -0.47
N GLU A 59 21.26 -1.31 -1.50
CA GLU A 59 22.04 -2.26 -2.31
C GLU A 59 23.05 -3.02 -1.45
N TYR A 60 23.83 -2.32 -0.61
CA TYR A 60 24.78 -2.95 0.30
C TYR A 60 24.11 -3.90 1.29
N LEU A 61 23.00 -3.48 1.89
CA LEU A 61 22.24 -4.32 2.82
C LEU A 61 21.66 -5.56 2.12
N THR A 62 21.14 -5.40 0.90
CA THR A 62 20.63 -6.51 0.08
C THR A 62 21.73 -7.48 -0.29
N PHE A 63 22.91 -6.97 -0.68
CA PHE A 63 24.09 -7.79 -0.96
C PHE A 63 24.53 -8.61 0.26
N LYS A 64 24.51 -8.01 1.46
CA LYS A 64 24.81 -8.72 2.70
C LYS A 64 23.74 -9.77 3.00
N ALA A 65 22.46 -9.44 2.86
CA ALA A 65 21.35 -10.35 3.12
C ALA A 65 21.33 -11.55 2.16
N ALA A 66 21.64 -11.35 0.88
CA ALA A 66 21.68 -12.40 -0.14
C ALA A 66 22.77 -13.47 0.10
N ARG A 67 23.73 -13.19 0.99
CA ARG A 67 24.79 -14.14 1.38
C ARG A 67 24.46 -14.91 2.66
N LEU A 68 23.37 -14.54 3.33
CA LEU A 68 22.90 -15.24 4.50
C LEU A 68 21.92 -16.32 4.06
N PRO A 69 21.93 -17.50 4.70
CA PRO A 69 20.96 -18.54 4.40
C PRO A 69 19.55 -18.01 4.68
N SER A 70 18.60 -18.35 3.83
CA SER A 70 17.20 -17.97 4.00
C SER A 70 16.35 -19.20 4.36
N LEU A 71 15.34 -19.01 5.20
CA LEU A 71 14.45 -20.07 5.65
C LEU A 71 13.02 -19.70 5.26
N THR A 72 12.38 -20.52 4.44
CA THR A 72 11.01 -20.30 3.96
C THR A 72 10.10 -21.43 4.44
N LEU A 73 8.99 -21.06 5.08
CA LEU A 73 7.94 -21.99 5.53
C LEU A 73 6.80 -22.01 4.51
N TYR A 74 6.58 -23.16 3.89
CA TYR A 74 5.43 -23.44 3.04
C TYR A 74 4.40 -24.25 3.84
N ALA A 75 3.28 -23.63 4.20
CA ALA A 75 2.23 -24.29 4.96
C ALA A 75 0.85 -24.19 4.30
N THR A 76 0.11 -25.28 4.32
CA THR A 76 -1.34 -25.32 4.11
C THR A 76 -1.98 -25.64 5.46
N PRO A 77 -2.41 -24.62 6.23
CA PRO A 77 -2.81 -24.82 7.63
C PRO A 77 -4.02 -25.74 7.77
N LEU A 78 -4.99 -25.63 6.86
CA LEU A 78 -6.13 -26.52 6.81
C LEU A 78 -6.66 -26.57 5.38
N ARG A 79 -6.89 -27.77 4.88
CA ARG A 79 -7.58 -27.99 3.61
C ARG A 79 -8.63 -29.08 3.78
N TYR A 80 -9.83 -28.76 3.31
CA TYR A 80 -10.98 -29.64 3.36
C TYR A 80 -11.51 -29.85 1.95
N ASN A 81 -11.47 -31.09 1.46
CA ASN A 81 -11.98 -31.46 0.14
C ASN A 81 -13.23 -32.33 0.28
N ARG A 82 -14.19 -32.13 -0.62
CA ARG A 82 -15.46 -32.86 -0.68
C ARG A 82 -15.76 -33.24 -2.11
N ASP A 83 -15.54 -34.50 -2.44
CA ASP A 83 -15.66 -35.01 -3.80
C ASP A 83 -16.52 -36.27 -3.83
N PHE A 84 -17.09 -36.60 -4.98
CA PHE A 84 -17.71 -37.90 -5.21
C PHE A 84 -16.80 -38.74 -6.08
N THR A 85 -16.44 -39.93 -5.60
CA THR A 85 -15.62 -40.88 -6.34
C THR A 85 -16.47 -42.09 -6.75
N ARG A 86 -16.34 -42.52 -8.00
CA ARG A 86 -16.98 -43.75 -8.49
C ARG A 86 -16.15 -44.93 -8.03
N ARG A 87 -16.77 -45.87 -7.32
CA ARG A 87 -16.13 -47.14 -6.95
C ARG A 87 -16.97 -48.31 -7.41
N TYR A 88 -16.29 -49.27 -8.02
CA TYR A 88 -16.88 -50.53 -8.43
C TYR A 88 -17.20 -51.38 -7.20
N ASP A 89 -18.43 -51.86 -7.12
CA ASP A 89 -18.88 -52.80 -6.11
C ASP A 89 -18.93 -54.21 -6.72
N SER A 90 -18.04 -55.09 -6.27
CA SER A 90 -17.91 -56.44 -6.82
C SER A 90 -19.02 -57.39 -6.37
N GLU A 91 -19.74 -57.08 -5.29
CA GLU A 91 -20.84 -57.94 -4.81
C GLU A 91 -22.10 -57.74 -5.67
N GLN A 92 -22.32 -56.51 -6.13
CA GLN A 92 -23.49 -56.13 -6.92
C GLN A 92 -23.19 -55.90 -8.40
N ASN A 93 -21.91 -55.96 -8.82
CA ASN A 93 -21.42 -55.69 -10.17
C ASN A 93 -21.91 -54.34 -10.74
N ILE A 94 -21.94 -53.31 -9.89
CA ILE A 94 -22.37 -51.95 -10.27
C ILE A 94 -21.35 -50.91 -9.82
N ASP A 95 -21.40 -49.77 -10.50
CA ASP A 95 -20.62 -48.60 -10.14
C ASP A 95 -21.43 -47.67 -9.23
N VAL A 96 -20.92 -47.46 -8.01
CA VAL A 96 -21.58 -46.60 -7.03
C VAL A 96 -20.76 -45.33 -6.83
N TYR A 97 -21.41 -44.18 -6.94
CA TYR A 97 -20.83 -42.89 -6.57
C TYR A 97 -20.89 -42.73 -5.06
N ARG A 98 -19.72 -42.69 -4.41
CA ARG A 98 -19.62 -42.49 -2.96
C ARG A 98 -19.03 -41.12 -2.66
N ARG A 99 -19.60 -40.44 -1.67
CA ARG A 99 -19.06 -39.18 -1.14
C ARG A 99 -17.76 -39.48 -0.40
N GLN A 100 -16.71 -38.75 -0.72
CA GLN A 100 -15.42 -38.77 -0.03
C GLN A 100 -15.16 -37.37 0.54
N GLN A 101 -14.73 -37.33 1.80
CA GLN A 101 -14.36 -36.10 2.49
C GLN A 101 -12.94 -36.29 3.01
N SER A 102 -12.05 -35.35 2.75
CA SER A 102 -10.70 -35.37 3.30
C SER A 102 -10.38 -34.04 3.97
N LEU A 103 -9.72 -34.13 5.12
CA LEU A 103 -9.21 -33.00 5.88
C LEU A 103 -7.72 -33.21 6.08
N TYR A 104 -6.91 -32.25 5.66
CA TYR A 104 -5.47 -32.35 5.84
C TYR A 104 -4.82 -30.98 6.04
N SER A 105 -3.68 -31.01 6.72
CA SER A 105 -2.79 -29.89 6.95
C SER A 105 -1.40 -30.28 6.46
N TYR A 106 -0.68 -29.32 5.89
CA TYR A 106 0.66 -29.53 5.37
C TYR A 106 1.58 -28.41 5.83
N GLY A 107 2.84 -28.74 6.10
CA GLY A 107 3.88 -27.78 6.44
C GLY A 107 5.23 -28.31 5.97
N ASN A 108 5.98 -27.48 5.27
CA ASN A 108 7.32 -27.76 4.79
C ASN A 108 8.22 -26.57 5.03
N LEU A 109 9.43 -26.85 5.49
CA LEU A 109 10.45 -25.85 5.76
C LEU A 109 11.61 -26.07 4.79
N ALA A 110 11.95 -25.04 4.03
CA ALA A 110 13.03 -25.06 3.06
C ALA A 110 14.11 -24.04 3.45
N ALA A 111 15.36 -24.47 3.45
CA ALA A 111 16.52 -23.59 3.56
C ALA A 111 17.15 -23.40 2.17
N GLN A 112 17.54 -22.16 1.85
CA GLN A 112 18.28 -21.79 0.64
C GLN A 112 19.60 -21.14 1.01
#